data_AF-A0A955JZ27-F1
#
_entry.id   AF-A0A955JZ27-F1
#
_cell.length_a   1.000
_cell.length_b   1.000
_cell.length_c   1.000
_cell.angle_alpha   90.00
_cell.angle_beta   90.00
_cell.angle_gamma   90.00
#
_symmetry.space_group_name_H-M   'P 1'
#
loop_
_entity.id
_entity.type
_entity.pdbx_description
1 polymer ?
#
loop_
_entity_poly.entity_id
_entity_poly.type
_entity_poly.pdbx_seq_one_letter_code
_entity_poly.pdbx_strand_id
1 'polypeptide(L)'
;MRPHTEESRTAWAIFAESQRGEADPEHFELSNLSVFYTTVHIPDEQRPFPYAVAAAVPPSQEAYTICVSDDVPENLRGLWAWHELHDFRVVGHDHPERCVSSEIVVATEMDPESTEYQEYIKYRIHFYMHLEKFMAEDIAAKGEVSEYDPYDVEGCQKAIQFLRDLRINN
;
A
#
# COMPACT_ATOMS: atom_id res chain seq x y z
N MET A 1 12.97 4.39 0.94
CA MET A 1 12.18 4.60 2.17
C MET A 1 13.02 4.10 3.31
N ARG A 2 13.28 4.95 4.29
CA ARG A 2 13.91 4.50 5.52
C ARG A 2 12.94 3.59 6.27
N PRO A 3 13.44 2.61 7.03
CA PRO A 3 12.59 1.86 7.95
C PRO A 3 11.85 2.84 8.87
N HIS A 4 10.55 2.65 9.04
CA HIS A 4 9.78 3.43 10.01
C HIS A 4 10.44 3.36 11.38
N THR A 5 10.46 4.47 12.11
CA THR A 5 10.96 4.49 13.50
C THR A 5 10.13 3.57 14.39
N GLU A 6 10.68 3.14 15.54
CA GLU A 6 9.92 2.36 16.51
C GLU A 6 8.68 3.10 17.02
N GLU A 7 8.76 4.43 17.16
CA GLU A 7 7.63 5.29 17.51
C GLU A 7 6.57 5.30 16.40
N SER A 8 6.97 5.51 15.14
CA SER A 8 6.05 5.47 13.99
C SER A 8 5.34 4.12 13.88
N ARG A 9 6.08 3.00 14.04
CA ARG A 9 5.50 1.64 14.03
C ARG A 9 4.53 1.41 15.18
N THR A 10 4.91 1.82 16.39
CA THR A 10 4.07 1.66 17.59
C THR A 10 2.79 2.47 17.48
N ALA A 11 2.88 3.73 17.03
CA ALA A 11 1.72 4.59 16.84
C ALA A 11 0.73 4.00 15.82
N TRP A 12 1.23 3.49 14.68
CA TRP A 12 0.40 2.82 13.70
C TRP A 12 -0.20 1.52 14.21
N ALA A 13 0.54 0.70 14.95
CA ALA A 13 0.01 -0.52 15.55
C ALA A 13 -1.11 -0.23 16.56
N ILE A 14 -0.96 0.80 17.39
CA ILE A 14 -2.00 1.24 18.34
C ILE A 14 -3.22 1.75 17.58
N PHE A 15 -3.02 2.57 16.54
CA PHE A 15 -4.11 3.06 15.71
C PHE A 15 -4.87 1.89 15.06
N ALA A 16 -4.16 0.98 14.38
CA ALA A 16 -4.71 -0.22 13.76
C ALA A 16 -5.56 -1.04 14.75
N GLU A 17 -5.01 -1.33 15.92
CA GLU A 17 -5.71 -2.09 16.96
C GLU A 17 -6.96 -1.35 17.48
N SER A 18 -6.90 -0.02 17.61
CA SER A 18 -8.05 0.79 18.02
C SER A 18 -9.19 0.78 17.00
N GLN A 19 -8.86 0.62 15.71
CA GLN A 19 -9.85 0.58 14.63
C GLN A 19 -10.42 -0.83 14.41
N ARG A 20 -9.71 -1.87 14.85
CA ARG A 20 -10.13 -3.27 14.69
C ARG A 20 -11.45 -3.59 15.41
N GLY A 21 -11.73 -2.90 16.52
CA GLY A 21 -12.94 -3.14 17.31
C GLY A 21 -13.09 -4.62 17.70
N GLU A 22 -14.32 -5.14 17.69
CA GLU A 22 -14.62 -6.57 17.85
C GLU A 22 -14.71 -7.32 16.51
N ALA A 23 -14.46 -6.66 15.38
CA ALA A 23 -14.62 -7.25 14.06
C ALA A 23 -13.48 -8.22 13.74
N ASP A 24 -13.83 -9.40 13.23
CA ASP A 24 -12.85 -10.37 12.74
C ASP A 24 -12.14 -9.83 11.49
N PRO A 25 -10.81 -10.01 11.36
CA PRO A 25 -10.09 -9.66 10.15
C PRO A 25 -10.65 -10.38 8.91
N GLU A 26 -10.68 -9.66 7.81
CA GLU A 26 -10.94 -10.22 6.49
C GLU A 26 -9.71 -11.03 6.02
N HIS A 27 -9.94 -12.01 5.15
CA HIS A 27 -8.89 -12.88 4.62
C HIS A 27 -8.93 -12.85 3.10
N PHE A 28 -7.75 -12.68 2.49
CA PHE A 28 -7.57 -12.71 1.05
C PHE A 28 -6.32 -13.53 0.70
N GLU A 29 -6.37 -14.23 -0.42
CA GLU A 29 -5.28 -15.08 -0.90
C GLU A 29 -5.09 -14.85 -2.40
N LEU A 30 -3.83 -14.64 -2.78
CA LEU A 30 -3.39 -14.51 -4.16
C LEU A 30 -2.00 -15.19 -4.26
N SER A 31 -1.75 -15.85 -5.37
CA SER A 31 -0.63 -16.79 -5.56
C SER A 31 -0.55 -17.87 -4.47
N ASN A 32 0.39 -17.70 -3.52
CA ASN A 32 0.73 -18.58 -2.41
C ASN A 32 0.89 -17.77 -1.12
N LEU A 33 0.43 -16.52 -1.11
CA LEU A 33 0.51 -15.60 0.00
C LEU A 33 -0.90 -15.24 0.45
N SER A 34 -1.17 -15.53 1.71
CA SER A 34 -2.40 -15.17 2.40
C SER A 34 -2.19 -13.91 3.23
N VAL A 35 -3.15 -13.00 3.17
CA VAL A 35 -3.18 -11.78 3.99
C VAL A 35 -4.45 -11.75 4.82
N PHE A 36 -4.27 -11.44 6.11
CA PHE A 36 -5.37 -11.02 6.97
C PHE A 36 -5.32 -9.51 7.08
N TYR A 37 -6.44 -8.84 6.84
CA TYR A 37 -6.50 -7.38 6.87
C TYR A 37 -7.76 -6.90 7.58
N THR A 38 -7.72 -5.65 8.00
CA THR A 38 -8.87 -4.97 8.57
C THR A 38 -9.11 -3.68 7.80
N THR A 39 -10.38 -3.42 7.50
CA THR A 39 -10.79 -2.15 6.93
C THR A 39 -10.85 -1.10 8.05
N VAL A 40 -10.16 0.02 7.88
CA VAL A 40 -10.10 1.10 8.86
C VAL A 40 -10.62 2.40 8.29
N HIS A 41 -11.33 3.18 9.10
CA HIS A 41 -11.68 4.54 8.76
C HIS A 41 -10.54 5.47 9.17
N ILE A 42 -9.89 6.13 8.21
CA ILE A 42 -8.86 7.14 8.49
C ILE A 42 -9.54 8.51 8.47
N PRO A 43 -9.68 9.22 9.60
CA PRO A 43 -10.35 10.52 9.63
C PRO A 43 -9.70 11.50 8.65
N ASP A 44 -10.50 12.33 7.97
CA ASP A 44 -10.03 13.27 6.94
C ASP A 44 -8.88 14.18 7.42
N GLU A 45 -8.89 14.56 8.70
CA GLU A 45 -7.85 15.39 9.32
C GLU A 45 -6.48 14.72 9.42
N GLN A 46 -6.45 13.38 9.37
CA GLN A 46 -5.25 12.54 9.49
C GLN A 46 -4.92 11.83 8.18
N ARG A 47 -5.79 11.93 7.18
CA ARG A 47 -5.66 11.22 5.90
C ARG A 47 -4.67 11.96 5.00
N PRO A 48 -3.50 11.38 4.69
CA PRO A 48 -2.51 12.06 3.85
C PRO A 48 -3.00 12.16 2.39
N PHE A 49 -3.78 11.17 1.93
CA PHE A 49 -4.39 11.11 0.60
C PHE A 49 -5.44 9.98 0.52
N PRO A 50 -6.31 9.96 -0.52
CA PRO A 50 -7.29 8.89 -0.73
C PRO A 50 -6.63 7.51 -0.95
N TYR A 51 -7.34 6.43 -0.59
CA TYR A 51 -6.87 5.05 -0.76
C TYR A 51 -5.60 4.70 0.03
N ALA A 52 -5.34 5.43 1.12
CA ALA A 52 -4.20 5.17 1.98
C ALA A 52 -4.31 3.78 2.63
N VAL A 53 -3.19 3.08 2.70
CA VAL A 53 -3.07 1.80 3.41
C VAL A 53 -1.88 1.90 4.35
N ALA A 54 -2.03 1.28 5.51
CA ALA A 54 -0.97 1.18 6.50
C ALA A 54 -0.69 -0.29 6.77
N ALA A 55 0.56 -0.69 6.56
CA ALA A 55 1.06 -1.95 7.09
C ALA A 55 1.88 -1.66 8.34
N ALA A 56 1.57 -2.33 9.44
CA ALA A 56 2.38 -2.30 10.63
C ALA A 56 2.91 -3.71 10.92
N VAL A 57 4.19 -3.80 11.27
CA VAL A 57 4.72 -5.00 11.94
C VAL A 57 4.48 -4.81 13.44
N PRO A 58 3.61 -5.60 14.09
CA PRO A 58 3.52 -5.59 15.53
C PRO A 58 4.88 -5.99 16.11
N PRO A 59 5.41 -5.29 17.14
CA PRO A 59 6.72 -5.58 17.71
C PRO A 59 6.90 -7.03 18.21
N SER A 60 5.79 -7.76 18.42
CA SER A 60 5.75 -9.11 18.98
C SER A 60 5.39 -10.21 17.96
N GLN A 61 5.22 -9.91 16.67
CA GLN A 61 4.73 -10.88 15.69
C GLN A 61 5.60 -11.02 14.43
N GLU A 62 5.59 -12.22 13.85
CA GLU A 62 6.12 -12.54 12.52
C GLU A 62 5.14 -12.20 11.38
N ALA A 63 3.96 -11.66 11.69
CA ALA A 63 2.91 -11.32 10.74
C ALA A 63 2.68 -9.80 10.70
N TYR A 64 2.46 -9.25 9.51
CA TYR A 64 2.06 -7.86 9.34
C TYR A 64 0.57 -7.71 9.65
N THR A 65 0.20 -6.68 10.40
CA THR A 65 -1.17 -6.19 10.44
C THR A 65 -1.34 -5.23 9.29
N ILE A 66 -2.21 -5.58 8.33
CA ILE A 66 -2.52 -4.71 7.20
C ILE A 66 -3.86 -4.01 7.45
N CYS A 67 -3.84 -2.69 7.41
CA CYS A 67 -5.01 -1.84 7.57
C CYS A 67 -5.29 -1.13 6.26
N VAL A 68 -6.40 -1.49 5.61
CA VAL A 68 -6.83 -0.91 4.35
C VAL A 68 -7.86 0.18 4.63
N SER A 69 -7.70 1.38 4.07
CA SER A 69 -8.72 2.43 4.23
C SER A 69 -10.05 1.99 3.62
N ASP A 70 -11.15 2.34 4.29
CA ASP A 70 -12.52 2.18 3.81
C ASP A 70 -12.81 2.93 2.49
N ASP A 71 -11.98 3.89 2.09
CA ASP A 71 -12.00 4.54 0.78
C ASP A 71 -11.68 3.58 -0.37
N VAL A 72 -10.91 2.52 -0.11
CA VAL A 72 -10.62 1.51 -1.13
C VAL A 72 -11.92 0.76 -1.43
N PRO A 73 -12.33 0.65 -2.72
CA PRO A 73 -13.50 -0.11 -3.11
C PRO A 73 -13.47 -1.52 -2.53
N GLU A 74 -14.61 -1.99 -2.02
CA GLU A 74 -14.70 -3.23 -1.23
C GLU A 74 -14.10 -4.45 -1.97
N ASN A 75 -14.38 -4.58 -3.27
CA ASN A 75 -13.83 -5.65 -4.11
C ASN A 75 -12.30 -5.60 -4.25
N LEU A 76 -11.67 -4.44 -4.02
CA LEU A 76 -10.22 -4.26 -4.20
C LEU A 76 -9.42 -4.32 -2.89
N ARG A 77 -10.09 -4.37 -1.72
CA ARG A 77 -9.41 -4.28 -0.42
C ARG A 77 -8.45 -5.43 -0.17
N GLY A 78 -8.84 -6.65 -0.53
CA GLY A 78 -7.98 -7.83 -0.47
C GLY A 78 -6.71 -7.68 -1.32
N LEU A 79 -6.85 -7.18 -2.55
CA LEU A 79 -5.73 -6.92 -3.46
C LEU A 79 -4.78 -5.84 -2.92
N TRP A 80 -5.31 -4.77 -2.34
CA TRP A 80 -4.51 -3.72 -1.68
C TRP A 80 -3.74 -4.27 -0.48
N ALA A 81 -4.42 -5.03 0.38
CA ALA A 81 -3.78 -5.62 1.55
C ALA A 81 -2.65 -6.57 1.16
N TRP A 82 -2.91 -7.38 0.14
CA TRP A 82 -1.93 -8.32 -0.39
C TRP A 82 -0.73 -7.58 -0.97
N HIS A 83 -0.96 -6.51 -1.73
CA HIS A 83 0.11 -5.69 -2.31
C HIS A 83 1.06 -5.17 -1.22
N GLU A 84 0.51 -4.58 -0.14
CA GLU A 84 1.35 -4.09 0.97
C GLU A 84 2.10 -5.23 1.67
N LEU A 85 1.45 -6.37 1.92
CA LEU A 85 2.13 -7.52 2.51
C LEU A 85 3.27 -8.01 1.62
N HIS A 86 3.07 -8.08 0.32
CA HIS A 86 4.09 -8.50 -0.65
C HIS A 86 5.26 -7.49 -0.70
N ASP A 87 4.96 -6.19 -0.76
CA ASP A 87 5.95 -5.10 -0.71
C ASP A 87 6.87 -5.24 0.50
N PHE A 88 6.29 -5.40 1.70
CA PHE A 88 7.07 -5.37 2.92
C PHE A 88 7.69 -6.73 3.29
N ARG A 89 6.97 -7.83 3.08
CA ARG A 89 7.41 -9.17 3.52
C ARG A 89 8.25 -9.91 2.48
N VAL A 90 7.90 -9.79 1.20
CA VAL A 90 8.50 -10.60 0.14
C VAL A 90 9.60 -9.82 -0.57
N VAL A 91 9.30 -8.59 -1.01
CA VAL A 91 10.26 -7.76 -1.74
C VAL A 91 11.23 -7.06 -0.78
N GLY A 92 10.71 -6.50 0.30
CA GLY A 92 11.48 -5.86 1.37
C GLY A 92 11.56 -4.34 1.24
N HIS A 93 11.60 -3.66 2.39
CA HIS A 93 11.54 -2.19 2.51
C HIS A 93 12.57 -1.44 1.65
N ASP A 94 13.78 -1.99 1.52
CA ASP A 94 14.92 -1.31 0.89
C ASP A 94 15.03 -1.56 -0.63
N HIS A 95 14.12 -2.34 -1.22
CA HIS A 95 14.19 -2.65 -2.65
C HIS A 95 13.75 -1.44 -3.50
N PRO A 96 14.58 -0.96 -4.45
CA PRO A 96 14.32 0.28 -5.21
C PRO A 96 13.12 0.17 -6.17
N GLU A 97 12.70 -1.05 -6.49
CA GLU A 97 11.59 -1.32 -7.41
C GLU A 97 10.40 -2.00 -6.72
N ARG A 98 10.27 -1.88 -5.38
CA ARG A 98 9.24 -2.62 -4.63
C ARG A 98 7.82 -2.38 -5.17
N CYS A 99 7.47 -1.11 -5.39
CA CYS A 99 6.14 -0.73 -5.86
C CYS A 99 5.81 -1.40 -7.19
N VAL A 100 6.68 -1.27 -8.20
CA VAL A 100 6.43 -1.89 -9.51
C VAL A 100 6.51 -3.43 -9.45
N SER A 101 7.34 -4.01 -8.59
CA SER A 101 7.46 -5.46 -8.45
C SER A 101 6.15 -6.09 -7.96
N SER A 102 5.49 -5.47 -6.98
CA SER A 102 4.22 -5.95 -6.46
C SER A 102 3.07 -5.71 -7.43
N GLU A 103 3.05 -4.58 -8.15
CA GLU A 103 2.08 -4.34 -9.22
C GLU A 103 2.17 -5.39 -10.33
N ILE A 104 3.38 -5.81 -10.71
CA ILE A 104 3.57 -6.85 -11.71
C ILE A 104 2.89 -8.15 -11.27
N VAL A 105 3.10 -8.59 -10.02
CA VAL A 105 2.50 -9.83 -9.54
C VAL A 105 0.98 -9.74 -9.58
N VAL A 106 0.39 -8.71 -8.96
CA VAL A 106 -1.06 -8.55 -8.93
C VAL A 106 -1.64 -8.48 -10.34
N ALA A 107 -1.07 -7.64 -11.21
CA ALA A 107 -1.57 -7.48 -12.57
C ALA A 107 -1.45 -8.75 -13.42
N THR A 108 -0.46 -9.62 -13.17
CA THR A 108 -0.30 -10.89 -13.90
C THR A 108 -1.24 -12.00 -13.45
N GLU A 109 -1.81 -11.89 -12.25
CA GLU A 109 -2.72 -12.91 -11.70
C GLU A 109 -4.20 -12.58 -11.88
N MET A 110 -4.50 -11.34 -12.26
CA MET A 110 -5.85 -10.90 -12.56
C MET A 110 -6.20 -11.13 -14.04
N ASP A 111 -7.49 -11.34 -14.31
CA ASP A 111 -8.02 -11.38 -15.68
C ASP A 111 -8.06 -9.95 -16.26
N PRO A 112 -7.30 -9.64 -17.34
CA PRO A 112 -7.22 -8.30 -17.89
C PRO A 112 -8.55 -7.77 -18.45
N GLU A 113 -9.47 -8.65 -18.81
CA GLU A 113 -10.80 -8.31 -19.33
C GLU A 113 -11.82 -8.03 -18.21
N SER A 114 -11.46 -8.31 -16.96
CA SER A 114 -12.37 -8.14 -15.83
C SER A 114 -12.54 -6.66 -15.47
N THR A 115 -13.77 -6.29 -15.06
CA THR A 115 -14.05 -4.96 -14.50
C THR A 115 -13.16 -4.66 -13.30
N GLU A 116 -12.91 -5.67 -12.46
CA GLU A 116 -12.07 -5.55 -11.27
C GLU A 116 -10.63 -5.16 -11.62
N TYR A 117 -10.04 -5.73 -12.66
CA TYR A 117 -8.71 -5.35 -13.15
C TYR A 117 -8.65 -3.91 -13.63
N GLN A 118 -9.65 -3.47 -14.41
CA GLN A 118 -9.72 -2.10 -14.91
C GLN A 118 -9.90 -1.08 -13.78
N GLU A 119 -10.69 -1.42 -12.76
CA GLU A 119 -10.83 -0.62 -11.55
C GLU A 119 -9.55 -0.61 -10.72
N TYR A 120 -8.93 -1.77 -10.50
CA TYR A 120 -7.65 -1.91 -9.80
C TYR A 120 -6.61 -0.98 -10.39
N ILE A 121 -6.34 -1.08 -11.69
CA ILE A 121 -5.36 -0.23 -12.36
C ILE A 121 -5.71 1.25 -12.21
N LYS A 122 -6.98 1.62 -12.43
CA LYS A 122 -7.43 3.01 -12.28
C LYS A 122 -7.10 3.53 -10.88
N TYR A 123 -7.54 2.84 -9.83
CA TYR A 123 -7.36 3.31 -8.47
C TYR A 123 -5.91 3.25 -8.00
N ARG A 124 -5.11 2.26 -8.44
CA ARG A 124 -3.67 2.19 -8.13
C ARG A 124 -2.88 3.32 -8.75
N ILE A 125 -3.20 3.72 -9.99
CA ILE A 125 -2.58 4.93 -10.59
C ILE A 125 -2.88 6.17 -9.74
N HIS A 126 -4.13 6.35 -9.31
CA HIS A 126 -4.51 7.47 -8.45
C HIS A 126 -3.78 7.44 -7.11
N PHE A 127 -3.70 6.29 -6.46
CA PHE A 127 -2.95 6.09 -5.22
C PHE A 127 -1.48 6.51 -5.38
N TYR A 128 -0.77 5.99 -6.38
CA TYR A 128 0.64 6.33 -6.57
C TYR A 128 0.87 7.79 -6.94
N MET A 129 -0.02 8.42 -7.71
CA MET A 129 0.08 9.86 -8.00
C MET A 129 0.00 10.70 -6.71
N HIS A 130 -0.85 10.30 -5.77
CA HIS A 130 -0.96 10.99 -4.49
C HIS A 130 0.21 10.67 -3.55
N LEU A 131 0.65 9.40 -3.50
CA LEU A 131 1.82 9.00 -2.72
C LEU A 131 3.10 9.68 -3.22
N GLU A 132 3.33 9.73 -4.53
CA GLU A 132 4.43 10.45 -5.17
C GLU A 132 4.45 11.92 -4.72
N LYS A 133 3.30 12.59 -4.83
CA LYS A 133 3.15 13.99 -4.42
C LYS A 133 3.45 14.18 -2.94
N PHE A 134 2.88 13.34 -2.08
CA PHE A 134 3.08 13.39 -0.63
C PHE A 134 4.55 13.22 -0.26
N MET A 135 5.24 12.23 -0.84
CA MET A 135 6.67 12.00 -0.58
C MET A 135 7.53 13.16 -1.09
N ALA A 136 7.23 13.71 -2.27
CA ALA A 136 7.95 14.85 -2.80
C ALA A 136 7.80 16.10 -1.92
N GLU A 137 6.61 16.35 -1.38
CA GLU A 137 6.33 17.44 -0.44
C GLU A 137 7.05 17.22 0.90
N ASP A 138 7.06 15.98 1.43
CA ASP A 138 7.77 15.64 2.67
C ASP A 138 9.28 15.81 2.53
N ILE A 139 9.88 15.33 1.43
CA ILE A 139 11.30 15.50 1.13
C ILE A 139 11.66 16.99 1.02
N ALA A 140 10.85 17.78 0.32
CA ALA A 140 11.08 19.22 0.17
C ALA A 140 11.00 19.97 1.51
N ALA A 141 10.12 19.55 2.41
CA ALA A 141 9.93 20.17 3.71
C ALA A 141 10.97 19.74 4.76
N LYS A 142 11.37 18.46 4.76
CA LYS A 142 12.18 17.84 5.83
C LYS A 142 13.63 17.58 5.43
N GLY A 143 13.96 17.55 4.14
CA GLY A 143 15.33 17.26 3.67
C GLY A 143 15.87 15.95 4.24
N GLU A 144 17.05 15.99 4.86
CA GLU A 144 17.76 14.81 5.37
C GLU A 144 17.04 14.04 6.49
N VAL A 145 16.03 14.63 7.15
CA VAL A 145 15.23 13.96 8.19
C VAL A 145 13.91 13.36 7.67
N SER A 146 13.63 13.46 6.37
CA SER A 146 12.51 12.74 5.76
C SER A 146 12.68 11.22 5.92
N GLU A 147 11.57 10.50 6.09
CA GLU A 147 11.52 9.04 6.00
C GLU A 147 11.62 8.57 4.52
N TYR A 148 11.45 9.48 3.58
CA TYR A 148 11.46 9.23 2.14
C TYR A 148 12.74 9.77 1.50
N ASP A 149 13.09 9.20 0.36
CA ASP A 149 14.19 9.68 -0.48
C ASP A 149 13.73 9.79 -1.95
N PRO A 150 14.51 10.46 -2.83
CA PRO A 150 14.13 10.61 -4.24
C PRO A 150 13.89 9.30 -4.99
N TYR A 151 14.45 8.17 -4.55
CA TYR A 151 14.21 6.87 -5.18
C TYR A 151 12.82 6.33 -4.87
N ASP A 152 12.20 6.72 -3.74
CA ASP A 152 10.80 6.37 -3.48
C ASP A 152 9.84 7.06 -4.45
N VAL A 153 10.13 8.33 -4.77
CA VAL A 153 9.40 9.10 -5.77
C VAL A 153 9.56 8.44 -7.15
N GLU A 154 10.78 8.06 -7.52
CA GLU A 154 11.05 7.32 -8.76
C GLU A 154 10.31 5.98 -8.80
N GLY A 155 10.25 5.26 -7.68
CA GLY A 155 9.51 4.00 -7.54
C GLY A 155 8.02 4.16 -7.84
N CYS A 156 7.39 5.23 -7.32
CA CYS A 156 6.00 5.55 -7.66
C CYS A 156 5.83 5.88 -9.14
N GLN A 157 6.74 6.66 -9.72
CA GLN A 157 6.69 7.01 -11.15
C GLN A 157 6.80 5.77 -12.04
N LYS A 158 7.68 4.83 -11.71
CA LYS A 158 7.80 3.54 -12.42
C LYS A 158 6.53 2.70 -12.32
N ALA A 159 5.94 2.62 -11.13
CA ALA A 159 4.67 1.90 -10.94
C ALA A 159 3.52 2.55 -11.74
N ILE A 160 3.41 3.88 -11.72
CA ILE A 160 2.42 4.63 -12.53
C ILE A 160 2.61 4.33 -14.02
N GLN A 161 3.85 4.38 -14.52
CA GLN A 161 4.13 4.14 -15.92
C GLN A 161 3.76 2.71 -16.33
N PHE A 162 4.17 1.72 -15.54
CA PHE A 162 3.80 0.31 -15.74
C PHE A 162 2.28 0.14 -15.83
N LEU A 163 1.54 0.68 -14.87
CA LEU A 163 0.07 0.60 -14.84
C LEU A 163 -0.58 1.31 -16.02
N ARG A 164 -0.03 2.44 -16.49
CA ARG A 164 -0.51 3.13 -17.69
C ARG A 164 -0.27 2.31 -18.95
N ASP A 165 0.88 1.66 -19.06
CA ASP A 165 1.20 0.80 -20.20
C ASP A 165 0.25 -0.40 -20.28
N LEU A 166 -0.17 -0.96 -19.15
CA LEU A 166 -1.22 -1.98 -19.11
C LEU A 166 -2.56 -1.46 -19.65
N ARG A 167 -2.95 -0.21 -19.37
CA ARG A 167 -4.23 0.36 -19.89
C ARG A 167 -4.21 0.63 -21.39
N ILE A 168 -3.04 0.85 -21.99
CA ILE A 168 -2.93 1.15 -23.43
C ILE A 168 -3.00 -0.15 -24.26
N ASN A 169 -2.53 -1.26 -23.67
CA ASN A 169 -2.46 -2.56 -24.33
C ASN A 169 -3.72 -3.43 -24.14
N ASN A 170 -4.73 -2.93 -23.42
CA ASN A 170 -6.07 -3.52 -23.27
C ASN A 170 -7.10 -2.55 -23.88
#